data_AF-A0A9P5L5I3-F1
#
_entry.id   AF-A0A9P5L5I3-F1
#
_cell.length_a   1.000
_cell.length_b   1.000
_cell.length_c   1.000
_cell.angle_alpha   90.00
_cell.angle_beta   90.00
_cell.angle_gamma   90.00
#
_symmetry.space_group_name_H-M   'P 1'
#
loop_
_entity.id
_entity.type
_entity.pdbx_description
1 polymer ?
#
loop_
_entity_poly.entity_id
_entity_poly.type
_entity_poly.pdbx_seq_one_letter_code
_entity_poly.pdbx_strand_id
1 'polypeptide(L)'
;MLSKSTEVFADHGMPIECDIYTGSDYPEDAPVFLYFHPGGLVDWGRDCLAPWLVQACCQRKWPLISASYRLMPQVGARGLLDDVTAAYKFAREWNTKEGTERRVIVGGASGGFFTAALIAHHCTPPPLALFSISGIATFRHPFFNSSTLRTPEPILDEDMAPVIALPLMVGKTPVGSPTAFVLDMLLGDGSKNPGYKQPDEPVEQPKTKLYRGVLYEYYTYKNAWIDLLGEVDVGYDWAKDPANKLRVEKWPPTVIFHGDADPDVPLGVSQLVQQSLGDEKVKIFVTKDQSHLFELMNFIEDDEPGMSTVGDAMNCLEQIVT
;
A
#
# COMPACT_ATOMS: atom_id res chain seq x y z
N MET A 1 -13.73 -16.11 -15.17
CA MET A 1 -13.40 -16.70 -13.86
C MET A 1 -12.16 -16.00 -13.34
N LEU A 2 -12.18 -15.54 -12.08
CA LEU A 2 -11.03 -14.94 -11.42
C LEU A 2 -9.86 -15.93 -11.38
N SER A 3 -8.67 -15.44 -11.70
CA SER A 3 -7.44 -16.21 -11.78
C SER A 3 -6.26 -15.41 -11.25
N LYS A 4 -5.20 -16.09 -10.84
CA LYS A 4 -3.94 -15.51 -10.38
C LYS A 4 -2.80 -15.96 -11.28
N SER A 5 -1.95 -15.02 -11.70
CA SER A 5 -0.61 -15.29 -12.25
C SER A 5 0.45 -14.51 -11.47
N THR A 6 1.72 -14.87 -11.65
CA THR A 6 2.87 -14.12 -11.12
C THR A 6 3.79 -13.79 -12.28
N GLU A 7 4.23 -12.53 -12.34
CA GLU A 7 5.14 -12.03 -13.38
C GLU A 7 6.29 -11.24 -12.76
N VAL A 8 7.43 -11.23 -13.45
CA VAL A 8 8.59 -10.40 -13.09
C VAL A 8 8.51 -9.10 -13.86
N PHE A 9 8.49 -7.96 -13.16
CA PHE A 9 8.41 -6.65 -13.80
C PHE A 9 9.73 -5.87 -13.79
N ALA A 10 10.68 -6.27 -12.93
CA ALA A 10 12.01 -5.67 -12.85
C ALA A 10 13.05 -6.70 -12.38
N ASP A 11 14.33 -6.43 -12.67
CA ASP A 11 15.47 -7.18 -12.14
C ASP A 11 16.57 -6.21 -11.72
N HIS A 12 16.91 -6.25 -10.43
CA HIS A 12 17.97 -5.45 -9.83
C HIS A 12 19.05 -6.31 -9.17
N GLY A 13 19.46 -7.38 -9.85
CA GLY A 13 20.26 -8.46 -9.26
C GLY A 13 19.42 -9.44 -8.45
N MET A 14 18.11 -9.22 -8.44
CA MET A 14 17.07 -10.13 -7.99
C MET A 14 15.77 -9.80 -8.73
N PRO A 15 14.97 -10.81 -9.12
CA PRO A 15 13.68 -10.57 -9.78
C PRO A 15 12.72 -9.90 -8.79
N ILE A 16 12.06 -8.85 -9.25
CA ILE A 16 10.97 -8.19 -8.53
C ILE A 16 9.67 -8.59 -9.21
N GLU A 17 8.80 -9.23 -8.43
CA GLU A 17 7.60 -9.89 -8.92
C GLU A 17 6.34 -9.13 -8.53
N CYS A 18 5.28 -9.31 -9.31
CA CYS A 18 3.93 -8.95 -8.95
C CYS A 18 2.99 -10.15 -9.13
N ASP A 19 1.94 -10.19 -8.31
CA ASP A 19 0.83 -11.10 -8.48
C ASP A 19 -0.32 -10.38 -9.18
N ILE A 20 -0.92 -11.03 -10.18
CA ILE A 20 -1.95 -10.43 -11.03
C ILE A 20 -3.23 -11.22 -10.88
N TYR A 21 -4.29 -10.54 -10.43
CA TYR A 21 -5.63 -11.07 -10.26
C TYR A 21 -6.54 -10.51 -11.34
N THR A 22 -7.04 -11.37 -12.23
CA THR A 22 -7.87 -10.93 -13.38
C THR A 22 -8.85 -12.02 -13.81
N GLY A 23 -9.87 -11.62 -14.58
CA GLY A 23 -10.81 -12.52 -15.25
C GLY A 23 -10.69 -12.45 -16.78
N SER A 24 -11.00 -13.55 -17.45
CA SER A 24 -11.02 -13.65 -18.92
C SER A 24 -12.05 -12.74 -19.59
N ASP A 25 -13.05 -12.28 -18.85
CA ASP A 25 -14.16 -11.44 -19.31
C ASP A 25 -14.00 -9.97 -18.93
N TYR A 26 -12.82 -9.55 -18.47
CA TYR A 26 -12.54 -8.16 -18.12
C TYR A 26 -12.29 -7.32 -19.39
N PRO A 27 -12.81 -6.08 -19.47
CA PRO A 27 -12.59 -5.22 -20.64
C PRO A 27 -11.11 -4.89 -20.88
N GLU A 28 -10.69 -4.83 -22.15
CA GLU A 28 -9.32 -4.45 -22.54
C GLU A 28 -8.97 -2.99 -22.17
N ASP A 29 -9.97 -2.13 -21.95
CA ASP A 29 -9.82 -0.72 -21.60
C ASP A 29 -10.16 -0.40 -20.13
N ALA A 30 -10.48 -1.42 -19.34
CA ALA A 30 -10.66 -1.29 -17.90
C ALA A 30 -9.36 -0.78 -17.26
N PRO A 31 -9.46 0.11 -16.25
CA PRO A 31 -8.28 0.53 -15.51
C PRO A 31 -7.67 -0.65 -14.75
N VAL A 32 -6.35 -0.63 -14.62
CA VAL A 32 -5.61 -1.56 -13.75
C VAL A 32 -5.51 -0.95 -12.36
N PHE A 33 -5.75 -1.75 -11.32
CA PHE A 33 -5.46 -1.37 -9.94
C PHE A 33 -4.06 -1.90 -9.57
N LEU A 34 -3.07 -1.02 -9.44
CA LEU A 34 -1.75 -1.34 -8.94
C LEU A 34 -1.73 -1.14 -7.42
N TYR A 35 -1.46 -2.20 -6.67
CA TYR A 35 -1.46 -2.21 -5.21
C TYR A 35 -0.05 -2.46 -4.65
N PHE A 36 0.26 -1.79 -3.56
CA PHE A 36 1.47 -2.00 -2.76
C PHE A 36 1.14 -2.36 -1.31
N HIS A 37 1.76 -3.44 -0.85
CA HIS A 37 1.49 -4.06 0.45
C HIS A 37 1.94 -3.21 1.66
N PRO A 38 1.32 -3.43 2.85
CA PRO A 38 1.71 -2.77 4.10
C PRO A 38 3.00 -3.38 4.67
N GLY A 39 3.34 -3.05 5.92
CA GLY A 39 4.58 -3.49 6.58
C GLY A 39 5.62 -2.38 6.76
N GLY A 40 5.19 -1.11 6.74
CA GLY A 40 6.04 0.04 7.08
C GLY A 40 7.29 0.19 6.21
N LEU A 41 7.27 -0.33 4.98
CA LEU A 41 8.41 -0.48 4.05
C LEU A 41 9.53 -1.43 4.51
N VAL A 42 9.39 -2.07 5.67
CA VAL A 42 10.44 -2.87 6.30
C VAL A 42 10.10 -4.35 6.36
N ASP A 43 8.85 -4.75 6.16
CA ASP A 43 8.42 -6.15 6.29
C ASP A 43 7.24 -6.46 5.35
N TRP A 44 6.76 -7.71 5.40
CA TRP A 44 5.59 -8.24 4.69
C TRP A 44 5.75 -8.26 3.17
N GLY A 45 4.83 -8.89 2.45
CA GLY A 45 4.95 -9.10 1.00
C GLY A 45 3.70 -8.78 0.22
N ARG A 46 3.81 -8.86 -1.11
CA ARG A 46 2.72 -8.63 -2.08
C ARG A 46 1.52 -9.58 -1.92
N ASP A 47 1.72 -10.66 -1.17
CA ASP A 47 0.68 -11.60 -0.79
C ASP A 47 -0.16 -11.10 0.40
N CYS A 48 0.29 -10.08 1.14
CA CYS A 48 -0.55 -9.40 2.11
C CYS A 48 -1.53 -8.46 1.38
N LEU A 49 -2.75 -8.94 1.23
CA LEU A 49 -3.80 -8.30 0.43
C LEU A 49 -5.14 -8.62 1.11
N ALA A 50 -5.98 -7.62 1.29
CA ALA A 50 -7.27 -7.85 1.92
C ALA A 50 -8.23 -8.56 0.95
N PRO A 51 -9.02 -9.55 1.40
CA PRO A 51 -9.98 -10.24 0.53
C PRO A 51 -10.95 -9.27 -0.14
N TRP A 52 -11.50 -8.29 0.59
CA TRP A 52 -12.43 -7.30 0.02
C TRP A 52 -11.84 -6.51 -1.14
N LEU A 53 -10.52 -6.24 -1.16
CA LEU A 53 -9.90 -5.48 -2.25
C LEU A 53 -9.90 -6.29 -3.55
N VAL A 54 -9.63 -7.59 -3.45
CA VAL A 54 -9.73 -8.52 -4.57
C VAL A 54 -11.19 -8.65 -5.03
N GLN A 55 -12.15 -8.76 -4.10
CA GLN A 55 -13.57 -8.78 -4.42
C GLN A 55 -14.00 -7.52 -5.16
N ALA A 56 -13.63 -6.35 -4.63
CA ALA A 56 -14.02 -5.05 -5.18
C ALA A 56 -13.47 -4.83 -6.59
N CYS A 57 -12.22 -5.22 -6.84
CA CYS A 57 -11.62 -5.19 -8.18
C CYS A 57 -12.32 -6.21 -9.10
N CYS A 58 -12.62 -7.41 -8.60
CA CYS A 58 -13.26 -8.44 -9.41
C CYS A 58 -14.68 -8.06 -9.86
N GLN A 59 -15.49 -7.52 -8.94
CA GLN A 59 -16.85 -7.04 -9.23
C GLN A 59 -16.87 -5.92 -10.27
N ARG A 60 -15.85 -5.05 -10.26
CA ARG A 60 -15.70 -3.93 -11.21
C ARG A 60 -14.94 -4.31 -12.48
N LYS A 61 -14.47 -5.56 -12.58
CA LYS A 61 -13.65 -6.08 -13.68
C LYS A 61 -12.36 -5.28 -13.87
N TRP A 62 -11.75 -4.85 -12.78
CA TRP A 62 -10.45 -4.19 -12.78
C TRP A 62 -9.37 -5.24 -12.50
N PRO A 63 -8.40 -5.44 -13.41
CA PRO A 63 -7.23 -6.25 -13.11
C PRO A 63 -6.48 -5.66 -11.91
N LEU A 64 -6.18 -6.48 -10.91
CA LEU A 64 -5.45 -6.08 -9.71
C LEU A 64 -4.03 -6.64 -9.79
N ILE A 65 -3.04 -5.76 -9.77
CA ILE A 65 -1.61 -6.09 -9.74
C ILE A 65 -1.07 -5.75 -8.35
N SER A 66 -0.73 -6.75 -7.55
CA SER A 66 -0.06 -6.57 -6.26
C SER A 66 1.45 -6.69 -6.45
N ALA A 67 2.17 -5.57 -6.34
CA ALA A 67 3.60 -5.49 -6.65
C ALA A 67 4.48 -5.61 -5.40
N SER A 68 5.56 -6.40 -5.50
CA SER A 68 6.65 -6.36 -4.51
C SER A 68 7.50 -5.09 -4.68
N TYR A 69 8.14 -4.67 -3.61
CA TYR A 69 9.23 -3.69 -3.63
C TYR A 69 10.33 -4.16 -2.67
N ARG A 70 11.57 -3.72 -2.88
CA ARG A 70 12.68 -4.07 -1.97
C ARG A 70 12.54 -3.26 -0.68
N LEU A 71 12.90 -3.88 0.43
CA LEU A 71 12.61 -3.37 1.77
C LEU A 71 13.71 -2.42 2.30
N MET A 72 13.29 -1.46 3.11
CA MET A 72 14.16 -0.56 3.87
C MET A 72 14.81 -1.30 5.05
N PRO A 73 16.03 -0.92 5.48
CA PRO A 73 16.86 0.17 4.93
C PRO A 73 17.68 -0.22 3.69
N GLN A 74 17.80 -1.51 3.36
CA GLN A 74 18.80 -2.01 2.41
C GLN A 74 18.68 -1.43 1.01
N VAL A 75 17.45 -1.17 0.55
CA VAL A 75 17.20 -0.64 -0.80
C VAL A 75 17.59 0.84 -0.94
N GLY A 76 17.47 1.63 0.13
CA GLY A 76 17.60 3.08 0.11
C GLY A 76 16.50 3.81 -0.70
N ALA A 77 16.43 5.12 -0.54
CA ALA A 77 15.43 5.99 -1.19
C ALA A 77 15.32 5.78 -2.70
N ARG A 78 16.46 5.81 -3.41
CA ARG A 78 16.48 5.74 -4.87
C ARG A 78 16.08 4.36 -5.39
N GLY A 79 16.56 3.29 -4.75
CA GLY A 79 16.18 1.94 -5.16
C GLY A 79 14.70 1.66 -4.93
N LEU A 80 14.11 2.21 -3.86
CA LEU A 80 12.66 2.12 -3.65
C LEU A 80 11.90 2.86 -4.75
N LEU A 81 12.36 4.07 -5.11
CA LEU A 81 11.75 4.83 -6.21
C LEU A 81 11.86 4.10 -7.56
N ASP A 82 13.01 3.46 -7.83
CA ASP A 82 13.21 2.68 -9.05
C ASP A 82 12.24 1.50 -9.12
N ASP A 83 12.04 0.76 -8.01
CA ASP A 83 11.10 -0.37 -7.94
C ASP A 83 9.67 0.06 -8.24
N VAL A 84 9.19 1.13 -7.59
CA VAL A 84 7.79 1.56 -7.69
C VAL A 84 7.51 2.23 -9.04
N THR A 85 8.51 2.89 -9.63
CA THR A 85 8.42 3.44 -10.99
C THR A 85 8.37 2.31 -12.02
N ALA A 86 9.15 1.25 -11.84
CA ALA A 86 9.11 0.07 -12.71
C ALA A 86 7.77 -0.65 -12.61
N ALA A 87 7.22 -0.83 -11.40
CA ALA A 87 5.90 -1.40 -11.19
C ALA A 87 4.79 -0.58 -11.86
N TYR A 88 4.85 0.75 -11.75
CA TYR A 88 3.90 1.66 -12.41
C TYR A 88 3.98 1.56 -13.94
N LYS A 89 5.20 1.55 -14.49
CA LYS A 89 5.41 1.36 -15.92
C LYS A 89 4.84 0.02 -16.40
N PHE A 90 5.14 -1.06 -15.69
CA PHE A 90 4.61 -2.39 -15.98
C PHE A 90 3.09 -2.41 -15.98
N ALA A 91 2.44 -1.83 -14.97
CA ALA A 91 0.98 -1.77 -14.90
C ALA A 91 0.34 -1.01 -16.08
N ARG A 92 1.03 0.01 -16.62
CA ARG A 92 0.58 0.76 -17.81
C ARG A 92 0.74 -0.05 -19.09
N GLU A 93 1.74 -0.91 -19.17
CA GLU A 93 2.04 -1.73 -20.35
C GLU A 93 1.39 -3.13 -20.27
N TRP A 94 0.78 -3.48 -19.14
CA TRP A 94 0.27 -4.82 -18.90
C TRP A 94 -0.93 -5.15 -19.80
N ASN A 95 -0.77 -6.23 -20.56
CA ASN A 95 -1.77 -6.79 -21.46
C ASN A 95 -2.38 -5.71 -22.38
N THR A 96 -1.53 -4.86 -22.95
CA THR A 96 -1.91 -3.84 -23.93
C THR A 96 -1.47 -4.22 -25.34
N LYS A 97 -2.11 -3.60 -26.34
CA LYS A 97 -1.63 -3.65 -27.74
C LYS A 97 -0.48 -2.67 -27.90
N GLU A 98 0.40 -2.93 -28.86
CA GLU A 98 1.53 -2.04 -29.16
C GLU A 98 1.05 -0.60 -29.37
N GLY A 99 1.68 0.36 -28.69
CA GLY A 99 1.32 1.77 -28.74
C GLY A 99 0.12 2.18 -27.88
N THR A 100 -0.43 1.29 -27.05
CA THR A 100 -1.49 1.60 -26.09
C THR A 100 -1.03 1.38 -24.65
N GLU A 101 -1.56 2.19 -23.73
CA GLU A 101 -1.25 2.10 -22.30
C GLU A 101 -2.56 2.06 -21.48
N ARG A 102 -2.56 1.30 -20.39
CA ARG A 102 -3.65 1.24 -19.42
C ARG A 102 -3.73 2.55 -18.62
N ARG A 103 -4.95 2.91 -18.22
CA ARG A 103 -5.17 3.81 -17.09
C ARG A 103 -4.91 3.03 -15.81
N VAL A 104 -4.22 3.63 -14.83
CA VAL A 104 -3.81 2.92 -13.61
C VAL A 104 -4.30 3.67 -12.37
N ILE A 105 -5.10 2.99 -11.57
CA ILE A 105 -5.39 3.36 -10.18
C ILE A 105 -4.24 2.84 -9.34
N VAL A 106 -3.65 3.67 -8.48
CA VAL A 106 -2.55 3.23 -7.62
C VAL A 106 -3.01 3.28 -6.17
N GLY A 107 -2.99 2.14 -5.50
CA GLY A 107 -3.37 2.02 -4.11
C GLY A 107 -2.27 1.42 -3.26
N GLY A 108 -2.40 1.59 -1.95
CA GLY A 108 -1.52 0.95 -0.99
C GLY A 108 -2.03 1.06 0.42
N ALA A 109 -1.59 0.14 1.27
CA ALA A 109 -1.95 0.10 2.67
C ALA A 109 -0.75 0.46 3.56
N SER A 110 -0.97 1.23 4.63
CA SER A 110 0.11 1.63 5.56
C SER A 110 1.31 2.22 4.80
N GLY A 111 2.53 1.73 5.04
CA GLY A 111 3.74 2.08 4.28
C GLY A 111 3.65 1.84 2.77
N GLY A 112 2.82 0.91 2.31
CA GLY A 112 2.55 0.71 0.88
C GLY A 112 1.94 1.94 0.23
N PHE A 113 1.14 2.75 0.93
CA PHE A 113 0.62 4.00 0.35
C PHE A 113 1.72 5.04 0.08
N PHE A 114 2.85 4.98 0.79
CA PHE A 114 3.98 5.88 0.53
C PHE A 114 4.54 5.64 -0.87
N THR A 115 4.61 4.38 -1.30
CA THR A 115 5.04 4.03 -2.67
C THR A 115 4.05 4.55 -3.73
N ALA A 116 2.75 4.51 -3.45
CA ALA A 116 1.72 5.10 -4.31
C ALA A 116 1.87 6.63 -4.41
N ALA A 117 2.16 7.30 -3.28
CA ALA A 117 2.43 8.73 -3.25
C ALA A 117 3.71 9.10 -4.03
N LEU A 118 4.78 8.28 -3.95
CA LEU A 118 5.99 8.47 -4.75
C LEU A 118 5.68 8.46 -6.26
N ILE A 119 4.85 7.52 -6.72
CA ILE A 119 4.43 7.48 -8.13
C ILE A 119 3.74 8.78 -8.53
N ALA A 120 2.80 9.29 -7.72
CA ALA A 120 2.13 10.56 -8.03
C ALA A 120 3.07 11.78 -8.01
N HIS A 121 4.14 11.74 -7.20
CA HIS A 121 5.12 12.82 -7.16
C HIS A 121 6.12 12.81 -8.32
N HIS A 122 6.50 11.62 -8.82
CA HIS A 122 7.67 11.45 -9.67
C HIS A 122 7.37 10.89 -11.07
N CYS A 123 6.22 10.24 -11.29
CA CYS A 123 5.88 9.64 -12.58
C CYS A 123 5.03 10.57 -13.45
N THR A 124 5.21 10.46 -14.77
CA THR A 124 4.37 11.12 -15.77
C THR A 124 4.06 10.11 -16.89
N PRO A 125 2.79 9.97 -17.32
CA PRO A 125 1.60 10.65 -16.80
C PRO A 125 1.29 10.25 -15.34
N PRO A 126 0.50 11.05 -14.60
CA PRO A 126 0.09 10.70 -13.25
C PRO A 126 -0.90 9.51 -13.25
N PRO A 127 -1.05 8.80 -12.12
CA PRO A 127 -2.13 7.84 -11.91
C PRO A 127 -3.52 8.40 -12.23
N LEU A 128 -4.46 7.53 -12.58
CA LEU A 128 -5.86 7.89 -12.75
C LEU A 128 -6.48 8.36 -11.42
N ALA A 129 -6.14 7.65 -10.33
CA ALA A 129 -6.54 7.97 -8.97
C ALA A 129 -5.56 7.32 -7.98
N LEU A 130 -5.53 7.84 -6.75
CA LEU A 130 -4.86 7.23 -5.61
C LEU A 130 -5.87 6.65 -4.62
N PHE A 131 -5.54 5.49 -4.02
CA PHE A 131 -6.38 4.85 -3.02
C PHE A 131 -5.58 4.45 -1.76
N SER A 132 -5.79 5.15 -0.66
CA SER A 132 -5.06 4.97 0.60
C SER A 132 -5.87 4.16 1.60
N ILE A 133 -5.22 3.15 2.18
CA ILE A 133 -5.77 2.34 3.26
C ILE A 133 -4.90 2.54 4.52
N SER A 134 -5.38 3.32 5.50
CA SER A 134 -4.59 3.70 6.70
C SER A 134 -3.15 4.10 6.36
N GLY A 135 -2.99 4.85 5.27
CA GLY A 135 -1.74 4.96 4.53
C GLY A 135 -0.78 6.04 5.04
N ILE A 136 0.52 5.78 4.88
CA ILE A 136 1.58 6.79 5.07
C ILE A 136 1.75 7.55 3.76
N ALA A 137 1.28 8.79 3.68
CA ALA A 137 1.46 9.61 2.47
C ALA A 137 2.84 10.28 2.40
N THR A 138 3.48 10.50 3.55
CA THR A 138 4.81 11.11 3.68
C THR A 138 5.38 10.77 5.06
N PHE A 139 6.69 10.57 5.13
CA PHE A 139 7.43 10.46 6.39
C PHE A 139 7.83 11.82 6.96
N ARG A 140 7.44 12.94 6.34
CA ARG A 140 7.68 14.30 6.85
C ARG A 140 6.69 14.74 7.93
N HIS A 141 5.63 13.98 8.19
CA HIS A 141 4.71 14.28 9.28
C HIS A 141 5.44 14.17 10.65
N PRO A 142 5.16 15.04 11.64
CA PRO A 142 5.86 15.04 12.93
C PRO A 142 5.88 13.71 13.68
N PHE A 143 4.86 12.86 13.49
CA PHE A 143 4.82 11.51 14.04
C PHE A 143 6.10 10.69 13.77
N PHE A 144 6.71 10.83 12.58
CA PHE A 144 7.91 10.10 12.19
C PHE A 144 9.22 10.78 12.61
N ASN A 145 9.13 12.01 13.13
CA ASN A 145 10.28 12.91 13.35
C ASN A 145 10.27 13.61 14.72
N SER A 146 9.51 13.08 15.68
CA SER A 146 9.38 13.64 17.04
C SER A 146 9.72 12.60 18.12
N SER A 147 10.47 11.56 17.77
CA SER A 147 10.83 10.44 18.64
C SER A 147 9.61 9.77 19.27
N THR A 148 8.60 9.51 18.45
CA THR A 148 7.38 8.83 18.89
C THR A 148 7.73 7.41 19.34
N LEU A 149 7.58 7.14 20.64
CA LEU A 149 7.82 5.83 21.22
C LEU A 149 6.54 5.00 21.18
N ARG A 150 6.59 3.87 20.47
CA ARG A 150 5.45 2.95 20.29
C ARG A 150 5.60 1.63 21.04
N THR A 151 6.79 1.38 21.57
CA THR A 151 7.12 0.22 22.39
C THR A 151 7.20 0.64 23.87
N PRO A 152 7.12 -0.31 24.83
CA PRO A 152 7.28 0.04 26.25
C PRO A 152 8.63 0.71 26.57
N GLU A 153 9.70 0.34 25.84
CA GLU A 153 11.04 0.89 25.97
C GLU A 153 11.65 1.11 24.57
N PRO A 154 12.56 2.08 24.38
CA PRO A 154 13.29 2.25 23.14
C PRO A 154 14.05 0.99 22.72
N ILE A 155 13.99 0.69 21.42
CA ILE A 155 14.78 -0.39 20.81
C ILE A 155 16.23 0.09 20.66
N LEU A 156 17.20 -0.74 21.07
CA LEU A 156 18.61 -0.39 21.05
C LEU A 156 19.24 -0.59 19.67
N ASP A 157 20.31 0.15 19.39
CA ASP A 157 21.01 0.05 18.10
C ASP A 157 21.62 -1.34 17.90
N GLU A 158 22.11 -1.96 18.98
CA GLU A 158 22.66 -3.32 18.98
C GLU A 158 21.62 -4.39 18.64
N ASP A 159 20.35 -4.14 18.99
CA ASP A 159 19.24 -5.04 18.70
C ASP A 159 18.90 -5.04 17.21
N MET A 160 18.98 -3.87 16.56
CA MET A 160 18.63 -3.70 15.14
C MET A 160 19.82 -3.87 14.20
N ALA A 161 21.05 -3.71 14.67
CA ALA A 161 22.25 -3.85 13.83
C ALA A 161 22.30 -5.16 13.02
N PRO A 162 21.95 -6.35 13.56
CA PRO A 162 21.92 -7.59 12.78
C PRO A 162 20.87 -7.56 11.65
N VAL A 163 19.70 -6.96 11.90
CA VAL A 163 18.62 -6.85 10.91
C VAL A 163 18.98 -5.83 9.81
N ILE A 164 19.62 -4.73 10.18
CA ILE A 164 20.12 -3.70 9.25
C ILE A 164 21.22 -4.28 8.35
N ALA A 165 22.07 -5.16 8.88
CA ALA A 165 23.15 -5.81 8.14
C ALA A 165 22.69 -6.96 7.23
N LEU A 166 21.41 -7.36 7.26
CA LEU A 166 20.86 -8.36 6.34
C LEU A 166 21.02 -7.91 4.88
N PRO A 167 21.14 -8.87 3.94
CA PRO A 167 21.18 -8.55 2.52
C PRO A 167 19.86 -7.93 2.05
N LEU A 168 19.93 -7.28 0.87
CA LEU A 168 18.77 -6.76 0.15
C LEU A 168 17.71 -7.86 -0.06
N MET A 169 16.44 -7.51 0.12
CA MET A 169 15.33 -8.45 0.01
C MET A 169 14.03 -7.77 -0.42
N VAL A 170 13.13 -8.57 -0.98
CA VAL A 170 11.69 -8.29 -1.05
C VAL A 170 11.01 -9.07 0.06
N GLY A 171 9.98 -8.50 0.68
CA GLY A 171 9.31 -9.19 1.76
C GLY A 171 8.32 -10.24 1.29
N LYS A 172 7.95 -11.11 2.22
CA LYS A 172 6.98 -12.20 2.04
C LYS A 172 6.15 -12.28 3.30
N THR A 173 4.86 -12.55 3.16
CA THR A 173 4.03 -12.84 4.32
C THR A 173 4.33 -14.27 4.79
N PRO A 174 4.41 -14.54 6.10
CA PRO A 174 4.67 -15.89 6.59
C PRO A 174 3.64 -16.89 6.06
N VAL A 175 4.10 -18.09 5.69
CA VAL A 175 3.21 -19.18 5.22
C VAL A 175 2.16 -19.47 6.30
N GLY A 176 0.89 -19.50 5.91
CA GLY A 176 -0.23 -19.74 6.83
C GLY A 176 -0.67 -18.53 7.64
N SER A 177 -0.02 -17.37 7.47
CA SER A 177 -0.47 -16.14 8.11
C SER A 177 -1.90 -15.79 7.68
N PRO A 178 -2.77 -15.37 8.62
CA PRO A 178 -4.11 -14.90 8.29
C PRO A 178 -4.09 -13.73 7.31
N THR A 179 -3.07 -12.88 7.36
CA THR A 179 -2.98 -11.68 6.51
C THR A 179 -2.52 -11.96 5.08
N ALA A 180 -2.12 -13.21 4.77
CA ALA A 180 -1.75 -13.62 3.42
C ALA A 180 -3.00 -14.03 2.62
N PHE A 181 -3.25 -13.34 1.52
CA PHE A 181 -4.30 -13.69 0.59
C PHE A 181 -3.95 -14.95 -0.21
N VAL A 182 -4.91 -15.87 -0.29
CA VAL A 182 -4.86 -17.00 -1.22
C VAL A 182 -6.14 -17.02 -2.05
N LEU A 183 -6.04 -17.40 -3.32
CA LEU A 183 -7.16 -17.33 -4.27
C LEU A 183 -8.36 -18.16 -3.80
N ASP A 184 -8.12 -19.24 -3.06
CA ASP A 184 -9.17 -20.11 -2.50
C ASP A 184 -10.09 -19.41 -1.49
N MET A 185 -9.72 -18.23 -0.98
CA MET A 185 -10.61 -17.38 -0.17
C MET A 185 -11.85 -16.92 -0.96
N LEU A 186 -11.79 -16.91 -2.31
CA LEU A 186 -12.84 -16.46 -3.20
C LEU A 186 -13.29 -17.56 -4.17
N LEU A 187 -14.55 -17.49 -4.58
CA LEU A 187 -15.10 -18.26 -5.69
C LEU A 187 -14.69 -17.61 -7.03
N GLY A 188 -14.93 -18.32 -8.13
CA GLY A 188 -14.54 -17.89 -9.47
C GLY A 188 -15.20 -16.60 -9.98
N ASP A 189 -16.29 -16.15 -9.33
CA ASP A 189 -16.96 -14.86 -9.57
C ASP A 189 -16.49 -13.74 -8.63
N GLY A 190 -15.54 -14.04 -7.73
CA GLY A 190 -15.03 -13.13 -6.71
C GLY A 190 -15.88 -13.02 -5.45
N SER A 191 -16.93 -13.83 -5.28
CA SER A 191 -17.65 -13.90 -4.00
C SER A 191 -16.85 -14.66 -2.93
N LYS A 192 -17.09 -14.40 -1.64
CA LYS A 192 -16.47 -15.12 -0.52
C LYS A 192 -16.68 -16.63 -0.64
N ASN A 193 -15.63 -17.42 -0.50
CA ASN A 193 -15.73 -18.88 -0.52
C ASN A 193 -16.12 -19.41 0.87
N PRO A 194 -17.35 -19.90 1.09
CA PRO A 194 -17.78 -20.42 2.39
C PRO A 194 -17.07 -21.73 2.79
N GLY A 195 -16.42 -22.40 1.83
CA GLY A 195 -15.66 -23.63 2.06
C GLY A 195 -14.20 -23.40 2.45
N TYR A 196 -13.68 -22.17 2.30
CA TYR A 196 -12.30 -21.86 2.67
C TYR A 196 -12.14 -21.92 4.20
N LYS A 197 -11.05 -22.54 4.64
CA LYS A 197 -10.63 -22.55 6.03
C LYS A 197 -9.20 -22.05 6.08
N GLN A 198 -8.97 -21.05 6.92
CA GLN A 198 -7.62 -20.58 7.19
C GLN A 198 -6.77 -21.77 7.66
N PRO A 199 -5.58 -22.00 7.07
CA PRO A 199 -4.65 -22.98 7.61
C PRO A 199 -4.36 -22.70 9.07
N ASP A 200 -4.12 -23.74 9.87
CA ASP A 200 -3.62 -23.55 11.22
C ASP A 200 -2.34 -22.70 11.15
N GLU A 201 -2.25 -21.66 11.96
CA GLU A 201 -1.03 -20.87 12.06
C GLU A 201 0.13 -21.82 12.37
N PRO A 202 1.28 -21.69 11.69
CA PRO A 202 2.46 -22.43 12.09
C PRO A 202 2.70 -22.18 13.57
N VAL A 203 2.96 -23.25 14.34
CA VAL A 203 3.32 -23.13 15.77
C VAL A 203 4.39 -22.05 15.87
N GLU A 204 4.05 -20.96 16.57
CA GLU A 204 4.92 -19.79 16.73
C GLU A 204 6.33 -20.27 17.07
N GLN A 205 7.30 -20.04 16.18
CA GLN A 205 8.68 -19.98 16.67
C GLN A 205 8.67 -18.86 17.71
N PRO A 206 9.28 -19.08 18.89
CA PRO A 206 9.26 -18.06 19.94
C PRO A 206 9.74 -16.77 19.30
N LYS A 207 8.84 -15.77 19.21
CA LYS A 207 9.19 -14.45 18.72
C LYS A 207 10.36 -14.02 19.59
N THR A 208 11.58 -14.05 19.04
CA THR A 208 12.60 -13.17 19.58
C THR A 208 11.92 -11.80 19.63
N LYS A 209 12.01 -11.08 20.75
CA LYS A 209 11.38 -9.77 20.93
C LYS A 209 11.67 -8.77 19.78
N LEU A 210 12.64 -9.11 18.94
CA LEU A 210 13.19 -8.35 17.85
C LEU A 210 13.06 -9.20 16.58
N TYR A 211 12.23 -8.73 15.65
CA TYR A 211 12.08 -9.24 14.29
C TYR A 211 12.05 -8.04 13.33
N ARG A 212 12.15 -8.29 12.02
CA ARG A 212 12.39 -7.23 11.02
C ARG A 212 11.36 -6.08 11.06
N GLY A 213 10.07 -6.38 11.24
CA GLY A 213 9.02 -5.37 11.38
C GLY A 213 9.29 -4.31 12.45
N VAL A 214 10.05 -4.65 13.50
CA VAL A 214 10.42 -3.74 14.61
C VAL A 214 11.32 -2.57 14.13
N LEU A 215 11.90 -2.67 12.93
CA LEU A 215 12.58 -1.55 12.28
C LEU A 215 11.67 -0.32 12.13
N TYR A 216 10.35 -0.52 11.99
CA TYR A 216 9.41 0.59 11.86
C TYR A 216 9.38 1.46 13.12
N GLU A 217 9.18 0.84 14.29
CA GLU A 217 9.21 1.52 15.59
C GLU A 217 10.59 2.11 15.87
N TYR A 218 11.65 1.36 15.56
CA TYR A 218 13.03 1.82 15.75
C TYR A 218 13.31 3.11 14.96
N TYR A 219 13.04 3.14 13.65
CA TYR A 219 13.31 4.33 12.83
C TYR A 219 12.38 5.50 13.14
N THR A 220 11.13 5.22 13.52
CA THR A 220 10.18 6.24 13.98
C THR A 220 10.66 6.92 15.26
N TYR A 221 11.14 6.15 16.24
CA TYR A 221 11.68 6.68 17.49
C TYR A 221 13.02 7.42 17.27
N LYS A 222 13.86 6.92 16.36
CA LYS A 222 15.17 7.52 16.02
C LYS A 222 15.10 8.72 15.08
N ASN A 223 13.91 9.07 14.57
CA ASN A 223 13.72 10.12 13.55
C ASN A 223 14.52 9.86 12.25
N ALA A 224 14.76 8.59 11.92
CA ALA A 224 15.68 8.19 10.86
C ALA A 224 15.02 8.14 9.47
N TRP A 225 13.69 8.22 9.40
CA TRP A 225 12.97 8.11 8.12
C TRP A 225 13.35 9.19 7.11
N ILE A 226 13.65 10.41 7.58
CA ILE A 226 14.08 11.50 6.70
C ILE A 226 15.47 11.25 6.13
N ASP A 227 16.39 10.68 6.91
CA ASP A 227 17.71 10.32 6.40
C ASP A 227 17.61 9.17 5.38
N LEU A 228 16.67 8.24 5.60
CA LEU A 228 16.46 7.08 4.73
C LEU A 228 15.71 7.39 3.43
N LEU A 229 14.74 8.32 3.46
CA LEU A 229 13.77 8.54 2.38
C LEU A 229 13.68 10.00 1.90
N GLY A 230 14.29 10.95 2.60
CA GLY A 230 14.12 12.38 2.36
C GLY A 230 14.58 12.86 0.98
N GLU A 231 15.42 12.08 0.29
CA GLU A 231 15.80 12.33 -1.11
C GLU A 231 14.62 12.22 -2.07
N VAL A 232 13.68 11.29 -1.82
CA VAL A 232 12.53 11.02 -2.70
C VAL A 232 11.19 11.43 -2.09
N ASP A 233 11.10 11.53 -0.76
CA ASP A 233 9.95 12.10 -0.06
C ASP A 233 9.97 13.63 -0.14
N VAL A 234 9.18 14.20 -1.05
CA VAL A 234 9.05 15.66 -1.19
C VAL A 234 8.02 16.27 -0.25
N GLY A 235 7.28 15.44 0.51
CA GLY A 235 6.15 15.86 1.34
C GLY A 235 5.07 16.62 0.58
N TYR A 236 4.35 17.46 1.31
CA TYR A 236 3.22 18.23 0.78
C TYR A 236 3.31 19.74 1.01
N ASP A 237 4.34 20.23 1.70
CA ASP A 237 4.52 21.67 1.96
C ASP A 237 4.63 22.49 0.67
N TRP A 238 5.13 21.89 -0.42
CA TRP A 238 5.17 22.53 -1.74
C TRP A 238 3.79 23.00 -2.22
N ALA A 239 2.70 22.33 -1.81
CA ALA A 239 1.35 22.67 -2.25
C ALA A 239 0.83 23.99 -1.67
N LYS A 240 1.45 24.47 -0.57
CA LYS A 240 1.11 25.75 0.06
C LYS A 240 1.61 26.95 -0.74
N ASP A 241 2.60 26.76 -1.60
CA ASP A 241 3.12 27.81 -2.47
C ASP A 241 2.18 28.02 -3.67
N PRO A 242 1.60 29.22 -3.86
CA PRO A 242 0.75 29.53 -5.01
C PRO A 242 1.40 29.26 -6.38
N ALA A 243 2.74 29.26 -6.48
CA ALA A 243 3.46 28.89 -7.70
C ALA A 243 3.19 27.43 -8.13
N ASN A 244 2.79 26.56 -7.20
CA ASN A 244 2.49 25.16 -7.46
C ASN A 244 1.00 24.89 -7.77
N LYS A 245 0.17 25.93 -7.97
CA LYS A 245 -1.27 25.76 -8.26
C LYS A 245 -1.55 24.76 -9.38
N LEU A 246 -0.84 24.84 -10.51
CA LEU A 246 -1.01 23.91 -11.64
C LEU A 246 -0.63 22.47 -11.27
N ARG A 247 0.33 22.27 -10.36
CA ARG A 247 0.72 20.94 -9.87
C ARG A 247 -0.38 20.35 -8.98
N VAL A 248 -0.98 21.17 -8.11
CA VAL A 248 -2.15 20.77 -7.30
C VAL A 248 -3.34 20.43 -8.21
N GLU A 249 -3.62 21.26 -9.22
CA GLU A 249 -4.70 21.00 -10.19
C GLU A 249 -4.50 19.70 -10.97
N LYS A 250 -3.25 19.31 -11.26
CA LYS A 250 -2.90 18.05 -11.92
C LYS A 250 -2.75 16.87 -10.97
N TRP A 251 -2.82 17.08 -9.66
CA TRP A 251 -2.73 15.99 -8.69
C TRP A 251 -3.88 14.99 -8.91
N PRO A 252 -3.59 13.66 -8.90
CA PRO A 252 -4.61 12.65 -9.09
C PRO A 252 -5.65 12.69 -7.95
N PRO A 253 -6.95 12.53 -8.24
CA PRO A 253 -7.95 12.38 -7.19
C PRO A 253 -7.53 11.28 -6.21
N THR A 254 -7.59 11.57 -4.92
CA THR A 254 -7.10 10.70 -3.86
C THR A 254 -8.24 10.35 -2.91
N VAL A 255 -8.54 9.06 -2.79
CA VAL A 255 -9.51 8.54 -1.84
C VAL A 255 -8.75 7.86 -0.70
N ILE A 256 -9.10 8.20 0.53
CA ILE A 256 -8.45 7.67 1.74
C ILE A 256 -9.54 7.15 2.67
N PHE A 257 -9.35 5.96 3.25
CA PHE A 257 -10.05 5.61 4.48
C PHE A 257 -9.05 5.31 5.60
N HIS A 258 -9.45 5.61 6.84
CA HIS A 258 -8.55 5.59 7.99
C HIS A 258 -9.33 5.46 9.31
N GLY A 259 -8.90 4.57 10.20
CA GLY A 259 -9.38 4.54 11.59
C GLY A 259 -8.90 5.73 12.42
N ASP A 260 -9.74 6.31 13.27
CA ASP A 260 -9.33 7.43 14.14
C ASP A 260 -8.57 7.01 15.41
N ALA A 261 -8.51 5.71 15.70
CA ALA A 261 -7.76 5.11 16.80
C ALA A 261 -6.50 4.35 16.31
N ASP A 262 -5.99 4.69 15.13
CA ASP A 262 -4.81 4.09 14.50
C ASP A 262 -3.53 4.45 15.27
N PRO A 263 -2.87 3.49 15.95
CA PRO A 263 -1.67 3.75 16.72
C PRO A 263 -0.41 3.71 15.85
N ASP A 264 -0.48 3.16 14.63
CA ASP A 264 0.64 2.92 13.71
C ASP A 264 0.85 4.10 12.79
N VAL A 265 -0.22 4.70 12.30
CA VAL A 265 -0.23 5.88 11.45
C VAL A 265 -1.35 6.79 11.96
N PRO A 266 -1.06 7.91 12.62
CA PRO A 266 -2.13 8.75 13.13
C PRO A 266 -2.93 9.35 11.97
N LEU A 267 -4.25 9.49 12.15
CA LEU A 267 -5.16 10.12 11.18
C LEU A 267 -4.66 11.47 10.65
N GLY A 268 -3.91 12.21 11.48
CA GLY A 268 -3.24 13.47 11.12
C GLY A 268 -2.35 13.38 9.86
N VAL A 269 -1.77 12.21 9.56
CA VAL A 269 -0.99 11.99 8.33
C VAL A 269 -1.89 12.11 7.09
N SER A 270 -3.09 11.51 7.10
CA SER A 270 -4.03 11.65 5.98
C SER A 270 -4.63 13.06 5.92
N GLN A 271 -4.95 13.65 7.07
CA GLN A 271 -5.47 15.02 7.13
C GLN A 271 -4.46 16.05 6.60
N LEU A 272 -3.16 15.85 6.82
CA LEU A 272 -2.10 16.70 6.25
C LEU A 272 -2.19 16.77 4.71
N VAL A 273 -2.46 15.65 4.05
CA VAL A 273 -2.58 15.58 2.58
C VAL A 273 -3.79 16.40 2.11
N GLN A 274 -4.95 16.20 2.75
CA GLN A 274 -6.17 16.95 2.40
C GLN A 274 -6.02 18.44 2.70
N GLN A 275 -5.41 18.82 3.82
CA GLN A 275 -5.13 20.22 4.15
C GLN A 275 -4.19 20.87 3.13
N SER A 276 -3.26 20.12 2.57
CA SER A 276 -2.28 20.63 1.61
C SER A 276 -2.82 20.72 0.19
N LEU A 277 -3.68 19.78 -0.24
CA LEU A 277 -4.14 19.66 -1.63
C LEU A 277 -5.61 20.08 -1.84
N GLY A 278 -6.39 20.22 -0.77
CA GLY A 278 -7.81 20.55 -0.81
C GLY A 278 -8.73 19.32 -0.85
N ASP A 279 -9.96 19.53 -0.38
CA ASP A 279 -11.02 18.52 -0.32
C ASP A 279 -11.60 18.16 -1.69
N GLU A 280 -11.44 19.02 -2.70
CA GLU A 280 -11.74 18.67 -4.10
C GLU A 280 -10.83 17.56 -4.62
N LYS A 281 -9.58 17.51 -4.16
CA LYS A 281 -8.58 16.51 -4.58
C LYS A 281 -8.52 15.30 -3.68
N VAL A 282 -8.79 15.48 -2.39
CA VAL A 282 -8.59 14.43 -1.38
C VAL A 282 -9.87 14.23 -0.58
N LYS A 283 -10.45 13.03 -0.69
CA LYS A 283 -11.60 12.59 0.12
C LYS A 283 -11.11 11.64 1.21
N ILE A 284 -11.47 11.93 2.46
CA ILE A 284 -11.12 11.11 3.62
C ILE A 284 -12.40 10.55 4.24
N PHE A 285 -12.45 9.23 4.35
CA PHE A 285 -13.50 8.47 5.02
C PHE A 285 -12.94 7.97 6.36
N VAL A 286 -13.43 8.50 7.47
CA VAL A 286 -12.92 8.18 8.80
C VAL A 286 -13.79 7.14 9.47
N THR A 287 -13.18 6.09 9.99
CA THR A 287 -13.89 5.09 10.78
C THR A 287 -13.60 5.27 12.26
N LYS A 288 -14.66 5.45 13.04
CA LYS A 288 -14.57 5.71 14.47
C LYS A 288 -14.13 4.46 15.26
N ASP A 289 -13.28 4.66 16.26
CA ASP A 289 -12.77 3.68 17.21
C ASP A 289 -12.06 2.48 16.54
N GLN A 290 -11.63 2.63 15.28
CA GLN A 290 -10.92 1.60 14.54
C GLN A 290 -9.41 1.81 14.55
N SER A 291 -8.70 0.69 14.66
CA SER A 291 -7.23 0.62 14.67
C SER A 291 -6.65 0.62 13.25
N HIS A 292 -5.34 0.56 13.16
CA HIS A 292 -4.61 0.34 11.92
C HIS A 292 -5.08 -0.92 11.19
N LEU A 293 -5.29 -0.80 9.88
CA LEU A 293 -5.63 -1.91 8.98
C LEU A 293 -6.78 -2.80 9.49
N PHE A 294 -7.79 -2.18 10.11
CA PHE A 294 -8.97 -2.89 10.65
C PHE A 294 -9.70 -3.76 9.60
N GLU A 295 -9.51 -3.46 8.32
CA GLU A 295 -10.12 -4.14 7.18
C GLU A 295 -9.44 -5.44 6.77
N LEU A 296 -8.17 -5.66 7.16
CA LEU A 296 -7.22 -6.53 6.45
C LEU A 296 -7.69 -7.97 6.25
N MET A 297 -8.51 -8.44 7.17
CA MET A 297 -9.01 -9.81 7.24
C MET A 297 -10.44 -9.98 6.72
N ASN A 298 -11.09 -8.89 6.33
CA ASN A 298 -12.52 -8.84 6.07
C ASN A 298 -12.85 -8.92 4.59
N PHE A 299 -14.09 -9.33 4.34
CA PHE A 299 -14.73 -9.34 3.04
C PHE A 299 -15.68 -8.15 2.93
N ILE A 300 -15.98 -7.69 1.71
CA ILE A 300 -16.73 -6.44 1.50
C ILE A 300 -18.15 -6.52 2.09
N GLU A 301 -18.70 -7.72 2.22
CA GLU A 301 -20.02 -8.00 2.79
C GLU A 301 -20.03 -8.24 4.31
N ASP A 302 -18.87 -8.28 4.98
CA ASP A 302 -18.81 -8.57 6.41
C ASP A 302 -19.36 -7.38 7.23
N ASP A 303 -20.19 -7.68 8.24
CA ASP A 303 -20.79 -6.70 9.18
C ASP A 303 -19.82 -6.36 10.32
N GLU A 304 -18.55 -6.18 9.97
CA GLU A 304 -17.49 -5.79 10.91
C GLU A 304 -17.37 -4.26 10.99
N PRO A 305 -17.06 -3.70 12.17
CA PRO A 305 -16.89 -2.27 12.34
C PRO A 305 -15.94 -1.65 11.29
N GLY A 306 -16.46 -0.71 10.50
CA GLY A 306 -15.70 0.01 9.48
C GLY A 306 -15.84 -0.48 8.05
N MET A 307 -16.39 -1.67 7.82
CA MET A 307 -16.55 -2.17 6.44
C MET A 307 -17.54 -1.34 5.61
N SER A 308 -18.53 -0.68 6.24
CA SER A 308 -19.36 0.32 5.56
C SER A 308 -18.53 1.50 5.04
N THR A 309 -17.54 1.98 5.81
CA THR A 309 -16.62 3.03 5.41
C THR A 309 -15.73 2.60 4.24
N VAL A 310 -15.25 1.34 4.25
CA VAL A 310 -14.50 0.75 3.14
C VAL A 310 -15.36 0.73 1.87
N GLY A 311 -16.62 0.31 1.98
CA GLY A 311 -17.59 0.34 0.89
C GLY A 311 -17.83 1.75 0.34
N ASP A 312 -18.03 2.75 1.20
CA ASP A 312 -18.23 4.14 0.80
C ASP A 312 -17.01 4.72 0.07
N ALA A 313 -15.80 4.44 0.57
CA ALA A 313 -14.56 4.83 -0.08
C ALA A 313 -14.40 4.16 -1.45
N MET A 314 -14.70 2.87 -1.56
CA MET A 314 -14.65 2.14 -2.84
C MET A 314 -15.67 2.68 -3.85
N ASN A 315 -16.89 3.01 -3.42
CA ASN A 315 -17.91 3.63 -4.26
C ASN A 315 -17.48 5.02 -4.74
N CYS A 316 -16.83 5.81 -3.87
CA CYS A 316 -16.26 7.10 -4.25
C CYS A 316 -15.16 6.96 -5.30
N LEU A 317 -14.26 5.98 -5.13
CA LEU A 317 -13.22 5.69 -6.12
C LEU A 317 -13.84 5.28 -7.46
N GLU A 318 -14.86 4.41 -7.46
CA GLU A 318 -15.55 4.00 -8.69
C GLU A 318 -16.12 5.20 -9.45
N GLN A 319 -16.83 6.11 -8.78
CA GLN A 319 -17.37 7.32 -9.39
C GLN A 319 -16.30 8.24 -10.00
N ILE A 320 -15.07 8.21 -9.50
CA ILE A 320 -13.95 9.01 -10.01
C ILE A 320 -13.40 8.43 -11.32
N VAL A 321 -13.44 7.10 -11.49
CA VAL A 321 -12.69 6.39 -12.54
C VAL A 321 -13.56 5.85 -13.68
N THR A 322 -14.88 5.85 -13.50
CA THR A 322 -15.91 5.58 -14.51
C THR A 322 -16.33 6.85 -15.23
#